data_AF-A0A6P7GYN1-F1
#
_entry.id   AF-A0A6P7GYN1-F1
#
_cell.length_a   1.000
_cell.length_b   1.000
_cell.length_c   1.000
_cell.angle_alpha   90.00
_cell.angle_beta   90.00
_cell.angle_gamma   90.00
#
_symmetry.space_group_name_H-M   'P 1'
#
loop_
_entity.id
_entity.type
_entity.pdbx_description
1 polymer ?
#
loop_
_entity_poly.entity_id
_entity_poly.type
_entity_poly.pdbx_seq_one_letter_code
_entity_poly.pdbx_strand_id
1 'polypeptide(L)'
;MIPDSDRTSEPILNEGGLIIPKKLPNPVKENIERQNLHRELLFNQKIGKNVLNQKSELQRALEKQKDNLARKKLDEHIAEQTPELEKVIADRVKRLQSSHEDKNEDDKVINKELLQMRMNLKTRTDANK
;
A
#
# COMPACT_ATOMS: atom_id res chain seq x y z
N MET A 1 -22.40 34.12 -4.90
CA MET A 1 -23.66 34.73 -4.46
C MET A 1 -23.92 34.29 -3.03
N ILE A 2 -24.00 35.22 -2.09
CA ILE A 2 -24.37 34.91 -0.69
C ILE A 2 -25.87 34.58 -0.70
N PRO A 3 -26.31 33.44 -0.15
CA PRO A 3 -27.72 33.07 -0.12
C PRO A 3 -28.54 34.16 0.57
N ASP A 4 -29.71 34.48 0.01
CA ASP A 4 -30.52 35.63 0.46
C ASP A 4 -31.09 35.45 1.88
N SER A 5 -31.05 34.23 2.42
CA SER A 5 -31.45 33.89 3.78
C SER A 5 -30.60 34.54 4.88
N ASP A 6 -29.34 34.91 4.59
CA ASP A 6 -28.44 35.53 5.58
C ASP A 6 -28.45 37.07 5.54
N ARG A 7 -29.14 37.68 4.57
CA ARG A 7 -29.17 39.14 4.39
C ARG A 7 -30.23 39.86 5.23
N THR A 8 -31.06 39.13 5.98
CA THR A 8 -32.31 39.66 6.56
C THR A 8 -32.28 39.87 8.07
N SER A 9 -31.15 39.68 8.77
CA SER A 9 -31.09 39.96 10.21
C SER A 9 -30.78 41.45 10.47
N GLU A 10 -31.73 42.17 11.07
CA GLU A 10 -31.55 43.56 11.47
C GLU A 10 -30.24 43.77 12.27
N PRO A 11 -29.53 44.88 12.06
CA PRO A 11 -28.31 45.18 12.80
C PRO A 11 -28.63 45.36 14.28
N ILE A 12 -27.88 44.68 15.15
CA ILE A 12 -28.02 44.85 16.60
C ILE A 12 -27.32 46.16 16.96
N LEU A 13 -28.06 47.07 17.60
CA LEU A 13 -27.54 48.36 18.05
C LEU A 13 -27.22 48.32 19.54
N ASN A 14 -26.14 48.99 19.96
CA ASN A 14 -25.86 49.23 21.38
C ASN A 14 -26.67 50.43 21.91
N GLU A 15 -26.68 50.64 23.24
CA GLU A 15 -27.47 51.69 23.91
C GLU A 15 -27.25 53.12 23.35
N GLY A 16 -26.08 53.38 22.75
CA GLY A 16 -25.76 54.62 22.06
C GLY A 16 -26.13 54.66 20.56
N GLY A 17 -26.90 53.70 20.06
CA GLY A 17 -27.36 53.64 18.66
C GLY A 17 -26.32 53.21 17.63
N LEU A 18 -25.13 52.78 18.06
CA LEU A 18 -24.07 52.29 17.16
C LEU A 18 -24.32 50.82 16.78
N ILE A 19 -23.79 50.36 15.65
CA ILE A 19 -23.93 48.97 15.19
C ILE A 19 -22.88 48.09 15.88
N ILE A 20 -23.32 46.98 16.47
CA ILE A 20 -22.43 45.97 17.04
C ILE A 20 -21.90 45.05 15.91
N PRO A 21 -20.57 44.88 15.78
CA PRO A 21 -20.00 43.93 14.82
C PRO A 21 -20.46 42.50 15.07
N LYS A 22 -21.01 41.84 14.04
CA LYS A 22 -21.41 40.43 14.11
C LYS A 22 -20.22 39.53 13.75
N LYS A 23 -20.05 38.42 14.47
CA LYS A 23 -19.12 37.35 14.07
C LYS A 23 -19.69 36.63 12.85
N LEU A 24 -18.93 36.59 11.76
CA LEU A 24 -19.32 35.84 10.56
C LEU A 24 -19.23 34.32 10.84
N PRO A 25 -20.22 33.54 10.41
CA PRO A 25 -20.16 32.09 10.53
C PRO A 25 -19.02 31.53 9.69
N ASN A 26 -18.32 30.52 10.21
CA ASN A 26 -17.23 29.88 9.48
C ASN A 26 -17.81 28.78 8.57
N PRO A 27 -17.79 28.93 7.24
CA PRO A 27 -18.45 28.00 6.33
C PRO A 27 -17.88 26.57 6.39
N VAL A 28 -16.65 26.40 6.87
CA VAL A 28 -16.04 25.08 7.09
C VAL A 28 -16.57 24.45 8.39
N LYS A 29 -16.83 25.26 9.42
CA LYS A 29 -17.40 24.78 10.68
C LYS A 29 -18.89 24.44 10.56
N GLU A 30 -19.64 25.25 9.82
CA GLU A 30 -21.08 25.02 9.60
C GLU A 30 -21.38 23.78 8.75
N ASN A 31 -20.44 23.36 7.89
CA ASN A 31 -20.65 22.22 7.00
C ASN A 31 -19.92 20.97 7.50
N ILE A 32 -20.63 20.15 8.28
CA ILE A 32 -20.13 18.88 8.83
C ILE A 32 -19.72 17.92 7.71
N GLU A 33 -20.50 17.83 6.63
CA GLU A 33 -20.22 16.96 5.49
C GLU A 33 -18.87 17.29 4.84
N ARG A 34 -18.57 18.59 4.66
CA ARG A 34 -17.28 19.05 4.16
C ARG A 34 -16.13 18.63 5.08
N GLN A 35 -16.31 18.73 6.40
CA GLN A 35 -15.28 18.30 7.35
C GLN A 35 -15.07 16.79 7.33
N ASN A 36 -16.16 16.01 7.25
CA ASN A 36 -16.12 14.56 7.14
C ASN A 36 -15.31 14.14 5.90
N LEU A 37 -15.66 14.71 4.74
CA LEU A 37 -14.96 14.47 3.49
C LEU A 37 -13.47 14.84 3.59
N HIS A 38 -13.13 15.98 4.20
CA HIS A 38 -11.74 16.37 4.39
C HIS A 38 -10.96 15.37 5.23
N ARG A 39 -11.53 14.88 6.35
CA ARG A 39 -10.90 13.86 7.19
C ARG A 39 -10.70 12.54 6.45
N GLU A 40 -11.69 12.12 5.67
CA GLU A 40 -11.60 10.89 4.88
C GLU A 40 -10.53 10.98 3.79
N LEU A 41 -10.45 12.11 3.06
CA LEU A 41 -9.43 12.31 2.04
C LEU A 41 -8.01 12.32 2.63
N LEU A 42 -7.81 12.97 3.78
CA LEU A 42 -6.52 12.94 4.49
C LEU A 42 -6.16 11.53 4.96
N PHE A 43 -7.13 10.77 5.46
CA PHE A 43 -6.93 9.38 5.86
C PHE A 43 -6.52 8.49 4.67
N ASN A 44 -7.21 8.63 3.54
CA ASN A 44 -6.91 7.91 2.30
C ASN A 44 -5.51 8.25 1.79
N GLN A 45 -5.10 9.52 1.83
CA GLN A 45 -3.75 9.94 1.49
C GLN A 45 -2.69 9.33 2.43
N LYS A 46 -2.95 9.32 3.75
CA LYS A 46 -2.05 8.73 4.75
C LYS A 46 -1.83 7.23 4.51
N ILE A 47 -2.86 6.51 4.07
CA ILE A 47 -2.78 5.06 3.77
C ILE A 47 -2.26 4.80 2.34
N GLY A 48 -2.18 5.82 1.49
CA GLY A 48 -1.80 5.67 0.09
C GLY A 48 -2.93 5.13 -0.81
N LYS A 49 -4.18 5.21 -0.37
CA LYS A 49 -5.37 4.88 -1.18
C LYS A 49 -5.76 6.11 -2.01
N ASN A 50 -5.37 6.15 -3.28
CA ASN A 50 -5.84 7.19 -4.20
C ASN A 50 -7.28 6.86 -4.63
N VAL A 51 -8.30 7.59 -4.22
CA VAL A 51 -9.72 7.34 -4.60
C VAL A 51 -10.17 8.10 -5.86
N LEU A 52 -9.43 9.11 -6.30
CA LEU A 52 -9.84 9.99 -7.42
C LEU A 52 -9.43 9.43 -8.79
N ASN A 53 -8.40 8.59 -8.86
CA ASN A 53 -7.82 8.09 -10.11
C ASN A 53 -7.74 6.55 -10.18
N GLN A 54 -8.63 5.82 -9.50
CA GLN A 54 -8.64 4.36 -9.59
C GLN A 54 -9.26 3.90 -10.90
N LYS A 55 -8.53 3.07 -11.66
CA LYS A 55 -9.17 2.16 -12.62
C LYS A 55 -10.18 1.32 -11.86
N SER A 56 -11.35 1.07 -12.44
CA SER A 56 -12.33 0.17 -11.82
C SER A 56 -11.72 -1.22 -11.60
N GLU A 57 -12.24 -1.98 -10.64
CA GLU A 57 -11.82 -3.36 -10.40
C GLU A 57 -11.81 -4.19 -11.69
N LEU A 58 -12.84 -4.02 -12.53
CA LEU A 58 -12.94 -4.64 -13.85
C LEU A 58 -11.82 -4.19 -14.79
N GLN A 59 -11.54 -2.89 -14.88
CA GLN A 59 -10.45 -2.37 -15.72
C GLN A 59 -9.09 -2.93 -15.29
N ARG A 60 -8.82 -3.00 -13.97
CA ARG A 60 -7.60 -3.58 -13.42
C ARG A 60 -7.48 -5.07 -13.74
N ALA A 61 -8.59 -5.81 -13.65
CA ALA A 61 -8.63 -7.23 -13.97
C ALA A 61 -8.39 -7.48 -15.47
N LEU A 62 -9.01 -6.69 -16.35
CA LEU A 62 -8.83 -6.79 -17.81
C LEU A 62 -7.41 -6.42 -18.23
N GLU A 63 -6.81 -5.39 -17.65
CA GLU A 63 -5.41 -5.02 -17.91
C GLU A 63 -4.47 -6.14 -17.48
N LYS A 64 -4.64 -6.67 -16.26
CA LYS A 64 -3.88 -7.82 -15.78
C LYS A 64 -4.04 -9.05 -16.69
N GLN A 65 -5.23 -9.30 -17.22
CA GLN A 65 -5.47 -10.38 -18.17
C GLN A 65 -4.72 -10.16 -19.48
N LYS A 66 -4.73 -8.93 -20.02
CA LYS A 66 -3.98 -8.58 -21.24
C LYS A 66 -2.48 -8.73 -21.04
N ASP A 67 -1.96 -8.25 -19.92
CA ASP A 67 -0.54 -8.36 -19.58
C ASP A 67 -0.10 -9.83 -19.46
N ASN A 68 -0.92 -10.66 -18.79
CA ASN A 68 -0.65 -12.09 -18.66
C ASN A 68 -0.65 -12.80 -20.02
N LEU A 69 -1.59 -12.45 -20.91
CA LEU A 69 -1.65 -13.01 -22.25
C LEU A 69 -0.43 -12.59 -23.08
N ALA A 70 -0.02 -11.32 -22.99
CA ALA A 70 1.16 -10.82 -23.70
C ALA A 70 2.44 -11.51 -23.21
N ARG A 71 2.59 -11.67 -21.89
CA ARG A 71 3.70 -12.44 -21.29
C ARG A 71 3.73 -13.87 -21.78
N LYS A 72 2.59 -14.57 -21.73
CA LYS A 72 2.50 -15.96 -22.19
C LYS A 72 2.91 -16.12 -23.66
N LYS A 73 2.45 -15.22 -24.53
CA LYS A 73 2.83 -15.21 -25.96
C LYS A 73 4.32 -14.95 -26.16
N LEU A 74 4.89 -14.04 -25.37
CA LEU A 74 6.33 -13.76 -25.42
C LEU A 74 7.15 -14.98 -24.96
N ASP A 75 6.74 -15.63 -23.88
CA ASP A 75 7.39 -16.83 -23.36
C ASP A 75 7.29 -18.00 -24.35
N GLU A 76 6.14 -18.19 -24.99
CA GLU A 76 5.94 -19.19 -26.07
C GLU A 76 6.86 -18.91 -27.26
N HIS A 77 6.92 -17.67 -27.73
CA HIS A 77 7.82 -17.29 -28.83
C HIS A 77 9.29 -17.49 -28.47
N ILE A 78 9.70 -17.10 -27.26
CA ILE A 78 11.07 -17.35 -26.79
C ILE A 78 11.33 -18.86 -26.76
N ALA A 79 10.43 -19.67 -26.20
CA ALA A 79 10.61 -21.12 -26.12
C ALA A 79 10.68 -21.81 -27.50
N GLU A 80 9.95 -21.31 -28.49
CA GLU A 80 10.03 -21.76 -29.88
C GLU A 80 11.37 -21.39 -30.53
N GLN A 81 11.85 -20.17 -30.31
CA GLN A 81 13.12 -19.67 -30.87
C GLN A 81 14.35 -20.19 -30.12
N THR A 82 14.20 -20.71 -28.90
CA THR A 82 15.32 -21.18 -28.07
C THR A 82 15.94 -22.44 -28.71
N PRO A 83 17.23 -22.44 -29.07
CA PRO A 83 17.94 -23.60 -29.59
C PRO A 83 17.88 -24.79 -28.65
N GLU A 84 17.84 -26.02 -29.19
CA GLU A 84 17.79 -27.25 -28.38
C GLU A 84 18.95 -27.35 -27.38
N LEU A 85 20.15 -26.92 -27.77
CA LEU A 85 21.32 -26.92 -26.90
C LEU A 85 21.12 -26.04 -25.66
N GLU A 86 20.54 -24.85 -25.83
CA GLU A 86 20.27 -23.94 -24.72
C GLU A 86 19.25 -24.52 -23.74
N LYS A 87 18.23 -25.23 -24.25
CA LYS A 87 17.25 -25.95 -23.41
C LYS A 87 17.95 -27.02 -22.56
N VAL A 88 18.83 -27.83 -23.16
CA VAL A 88 19.57 -28.88 -22.45
C VAL A 88 20.51 -28.30 -21.40
N ILE A 89 21.17 -27.18 -21.70
CA ILE A 89 22.03 -26.47 -20.74
C ILE A 89 21.19 -25.95 -19.57
N ALA A 90 20.06 -25.30 -19.83
CA ALA A 90 19.15 -24.78 -18.81
C ALA A 90 18.62 -25.90 -17.90
N ASP A 91 18.20 -27.03 -18.48
CA ASP A 91 17.76 -28.21 -17.73
C ASP A 91 18.88 -28.78 -16.85
N ARG A 92 20.12 -28.80 -17.35
CA ARG A 92 21.27 -29.26 -16.58
C ARG A 92 21.57 -28.31 -15.41
N VAL A 93 21.51 -27.00 -15.63
CA VAL A 93 21.67 -26.00 -14.57
C VAL A 93 20.60 -26.18 -13.50
N LYS A 94 19.32 -26.35 -13.90
CA LYS A 94 18.21 -26.55 -12.97
C LYS A 94 18.41 -27.79 -12.09
N ARG A 95 18.83 -28.92 -12.68
CA ARG A 95 19.16 -30.14 -11.93
C ARG A 95 20.30 -29.93 -10.93
N LEU A 96 21.34 -29.20 -11.34
CA LEU A 96 22.48 -28.90 -10.46
C LEU A 96 22.07 -27.97 -9.30
N GLN A 97 21.20 -27.00 -9.56
CA GLN A 97 20.67 -26.08 -8.54
C GLN A 97 19.79 -26.81 -7.53
N SER A 98 18.83 -27.64 -7.96
CA SER A 98 18.00 -28.42 -7.03
C SER A 98 18.85 -29.33 -6.14
N SER A 99 19.83 -30.02 -6.72
CA SER A 99 20.76 -30.84 -5.94
C SER A 99 21.70 -30.04 -5.03
N HIS A 100 21.92 -28.75 -5.29
CA HIS A 100 22.63 -27.85 -4.37
C HIS A 100 21.72 -27.33 -3.27
N GLU A 101 20.47 -26.99 -3.56
CA GLU A 101 19.50 -26.54 -2.57
C GLU A 101 19.24 -27.62 -1.53
N ASP A 102 19.06 -28.89 -1.93
CA ASP A 102 18.87 -29.99 -0.99
C ASP A 102 20.04 -30.11 0.02
N LYS A 103 21.28 -29.94 -0.45
CA LYS A 103 22.47 -29.93 0.41
C LYS A 103 22.55 -28.70 1.32
N ASN A 104 22.13 -27.54 0.82
CA ASN A 104 22.09 -26.32 1.60
C ASN A 104 20.95 -26.32 2.63
N GLU A 105 19.84 -27.01 2.40
CA GLU A 105 18.77 -27.16 3.41
C GLU A 105 19.27 -27.94 4.62
N ASP A 106 20.02 -29.02 4.43
CA ASP A 106 20.67 -29.74 5.52
C ASP A 106 21.63 -28.83 6.29
N ASP A 107 22.47 -28.06 5.60
CA ASP A 107 23.39 -27.08 6.22
C ASP A 107 22.64 -25.93 6.94
N LYS A 108 21.49 -25.48 6.42
CA LYS A 108 20.63 -24.47 7.07
C LYS A 108 19.98 -25.03 8.33
N VAL A 109 19.54 -26.28 8.32
CA VAL A 109 19.01 -26.97 9.50
C VAL A 109 20.08 -27.09 10.58
N ILE A 110 21.30 -27.50 10.21
CA ILE A 110 22.46 -27.56 11.12
C ILE A 110 22.78 -26.17 11.70
N ASN A 111 22.77 -25.11 10.87
CA ASN A 111 23.04 -23.74 11.33
C ASN A 111 21.97 -23.24 12.30
N LYS A 112 20.69 -23.54 12.03
CA LYS A 112 19.56 -23.19 12.90
C LYS A 112 19.65 -23.88 14.26
N GLU A 113 19.99 -25.16 14.30
CA GLU A 113 20.19 -25.90 15.55
C GLU A 113 21.36 -25.32 16.36
N LEU A 114 22.47 -25.00 15.68
CA LEU A 114 23.65 -24.39 16.31
C LEU A 114 23.34 -23.01 16.89
N LEU A 115 22.49 -22.22 16.23
CA LEU A 115 22.02 -20.92 16.73
C LEU A 115 21.13 -21.09 17.97
N GLN A 116 20.24 -22.09 17.99
CA GLN A 116 19.40 -22.41 19.14
C GLN A 116 20.23 -22.88 20.34
N MET A 117 21.21 -23.76 20.12
CA MET A 117 22.14 -24.18 21.18
C MET A 117 22.90 -22.98 21.74
N ARG A 118 23.42 -22.07 20.89
CA ARG A 118 24.10 -20.85 21.36
C ARG A 118 23.20 -19.95 22.20
N MET A 119 21.94 -19.75 21.83
CA MET A 119 20.98 -18.99 22.66
C MET A 119 20.78 -19.66 24.02
N ASN A 120 20.58 -20.98 24.04
CA ASN A 120 20.34 -21.74 25.27
C ASN A 120 21.57 -21.78 26.19
N LEU A 121 22.78 -21.74 25.63
CA LEU A 121 24.00 -21.61 26.42
C LEU A 121 24.15 -20.20 27.01
N LYS A 122 23.80 -19.16 26.25
CA LYS A 122 23.87 -17.76 26.73
C LYS A 122 22.90 -17.49 27.88
N THR A 123 21.68 -18.02 27.83
CA THR A 123 20.71 -17.88 28.92
C THR A 123 21.14 -18.59 30.20
N ARG A 124 21.89 -19.70 30.08
CA ARG A 124 22.44 -20.42 31.25
C ARG A 124 23.62 -19.71 31.90
N THR A 125 24.46 -19.00 31.15
CA THR A 125 25.58 -18.25 31.73
C THR A 125 25.12 -16.99 32.46
N ASP A 126 24.05 -16.34 31.98
CA ASP A 126 23.49 -15.15 32.61
C ASP A 126 22.67 -15.46 33.88
N ALA A 127 22.18 -16.70 34.04
CA ALA A 127 21.43 -17.14 35.22
C ALA A 127 22.30 -17.62 36.41
N ASN A 128 23.63 -17.75 36.24
CA ASN A 128 24.58 -18.19 37.27
C ASN A 128 25.48 -17.04 37.78
N LYS A 129 25.01 -15.79 37.66
CA LYS A 129 25.69 -14.59 38.14
C LYS A 129 24.76 -13.78 39.03
#